data_AF-A0AB39AWC4-F1
#
_entry.id   AF-A0AB39AWC4-F1
#
_cell.length_a   1.000
_cell.length_b   1.000
_cell.length_c   1.000
_cell.angle_alpha   90.00
_cell.angle_beta   90.00
_cell.angle_gamma   90.00
#
_symmetry.space_group_name_H-M   'P 1'
#
loop_
_entity.id
_entity.type
_entity.pdbx_description
1 polymer ?
#
loop_
_entity_poly.entity_id
_entity_poly.type
_entity_poly.pdbx_seq_one_letter_code
_entity_poly.pdbx_strand_id
1 'polypeptide(L)'
;MGRKSRLKKERRGLEQHGLIERTANTLLLFGEHNQSIYRFFQEEWQADALARGEVWLSTLEACRAYEDPEQGDPEEAYETYNSGYAVGGSNDPGFVEVARRSGVYIGPGCSNITLSNNTMKTILPDAYVLCTTTEFSPEKLSETFGRYCVEVTNPKDFFVLISESLEKSKKIKEAAAGKVIYKDRSYTGMESPPGRIGFVKPPDLYATQREFRLLWVPENSSGLAPFLLKCPEAAHFCKRIV
;
A
#
# COMPACT_ATOMS: atom_id res chain seq x y z
N MET A 1 -15.92 -27.61 -20.60
CA MET A 1 -14.86 -27.53 -19.56
C MET A 1 -15.26 -26.45 -18.54
N GLY A 2 -15.62 -26.87 -17.32
CA GLY A 2 -16.44 -26.08 -16.40
C GLY A 2 -15.70 -24.97 -15.65
N ARG A 3 -16.41 -23.86 -15.39
CA ARG A 3 -16.03 -22.69 -14.56
C ARG A 3 -15.19 -23.02 -13.31
N LYS A 4 -15.40 -24.17 -12.67
CA LYS A 4 -14.63 -24.65 -11.51
C LYS A 4 -13.14 -24.88 -11.80
N SER A 5 -12.78 -25.27 -13.02
CA SER A 5 -11.38 -25.55 -13.42
C SER A 5 -10.58 -24.26 -13.64
N ARG A 6 -11.23 -23.20 -14.16
CA ARG A 6 -10.61 -21.90 -14.42
C ARG A 6 -10.31 -21.14 -13.12
N LEU A 7 -11.25 -21.15 -12.17
CA LEU A 7 -11.05 -20.60 -10.82
C LEU A 7 -9.91 -21.31 -10.05
N LYS A 8 -9.67 -22.60 -10.32
CA LYS A 8 -8.58 -23.36 -9.72
C LYS A 8 -7.21 -23.00 -10.32
N LYS A 9 -7.18 -22.59 -11.59
CA LYS A 9 -5.97 -22.16 -12.29
C LYS A 9 -5.62 -20.69 -11.96
N GLU A 10 -6.63 -19.84 -11.83
CA GLU A 10 -6.50 -18.47 -11.31
C GLU A 10 -6.07 -18.47 -9.83
N ARG A 11 -6.57 -19.41 -9.01
CA ARG A 11 -6.08 -19.64 -7.63
C ARG A 11 -4.61 -20.02 -7.56
N ARG A 12 -4.14 -20.93 -8.43
CA ARG A 12 -2.71 -21.31 -8.47
C ARG A 12 -1.79 -20.20 -8.94
N GLY A 13 -2.29 -19.25 -9.74
CA GLY A 13 -1.53 -18.06 -10.14
C GLY A 13 -1.34 -17.06 -9.00
N LEU A 14 -2.26 -17.02 -8.03
CA LEU A 14 -2.19 -16.14 -6.86
C LEU A 14 -1.36 -16.72 -5.71
N GLU A 15 -1.30 -18.05 -5.59
CA GLU A 15 -0.48 -18.76 -4.60
C GLU A 15 1.03 -18.64 -4.84
N GLN A 16 1.46 -18.20 -6.04
CA GLN A 16 2.89 -18.04 -6.38
C GLN A 16 3.53 -16.72 -5.87
N HIS A 17 2.79 -15.84 -5.20
CA HIS A 17 3.30 -14.51 -4.80
C HIS A 17 3.08 -14.10 -3.33
N GLY A 18 2.76 -15.02 -2.43
CA GLY A 18 2.72 -14.68 -1.00
C GLY A 18 2.02 -15.74 -0.16
N LEU A 19 2.57 -16.00 1.02
CA LEU A 19 1.97 -16.86 2.03
C LEU A 19 0.62 -16.26 2.46
N ILE A 20 -0.49 -16.94 2.14
CA ILE A 20 -1.82 -16.60 2.63
C ILE A 20 -2.06 -17.42 3.90
N GLU A 21 -1.87 -16.83 5.07
CA GLU A 21 -2.32 -17.40 6.33
C GLU A 21 -3.68 -16.78 6.68
N ARG A 22 -4.71 -17.63 6.79
CA ARG A 22 -6.11 -17.22 6.96
C ARG A 22 -6.44 -16.97 8.43
N THR A 23 -6.44 -15.72 8.84
CA THR A 23 -7.54 -15.19 9.66
C THR A 23 -8.64 -14.67 8.70
N ALA A 24 -9.81 -14.25 9.17
CA ALA A 24 -10.95 -13.89 8.31
C ALA A 24 -10.67 -12.76 7.29
N ASN A 25 -9.51 -12.13 7.37
CA ASN A 25 -9.06 -11.00 6.58
C ASN A 25 -7.89 -11.40 5.67
N THR A 26 -7.77 -10.75 4.51
CA THR A 26 -6.65 -11.02 3.60
C THR A 26 -5.43 -10.24 4.07
N LEU A 27 -4.51 -10.91 4.76
CA LEU A 27 -3.16 -10.39 5.01
C LEU A 27 -2.31 -10.65 3.78
N LEU A 28 -1.73 -9.59 3.23
CA LEU A 28 -0.91 -9.66 2.03
C LEU A 28 0.50 -9.14 2.31
N LEU A 29 1.51 -9.95 2.04
CA LEU A 29 2.90 -9.52 2.05
C LEU A 29 3.36 -9.36 0.60
N PHE A 30 3.76 -8.15 0.23
CA PHE A 30 4.23 -7.87 -1.12
C PHE A 30 5.73 -8.09 -1.21
N GLY A 31 6.09 -9.17 -1.91
CA GLY A 31 7.48 -9.58 -2.09
C GLY A 31 8.05 -10.26 -0.84
N GLU A 32 9.20 -10.91 -1.01
CA GLU A 32 9.97 -11.41 0.12
C GLU A 32 10.77 -10.25 0.73
N HIS A 33 10.54 -9.98 2.02
CA HIS A 33 11.36 -9.05 2.79
C HIS A 33 11.64 -9.66 4.16
N ASN A 34 12.86 -10.16 4.31
CA ASN A 34 13.35 -10.81 5.53
C ASN A 34 14.37 -9.95 6.28
N GLN A 35 14.56 -8.70 5.87
CA GLN A 35 15.47 -7.76 6.51
C GLN A 35 14.70 -6.88 7.50
N SER A 36 15.41 -6.28 8.43
CA SER A 36 14.85 -5.29 9.34
C SER A 36 14.32 -4.07 8.58
N ILE A 37 13.31 -3.42 9.16
CA ILE A 37 12.86 -2.09 8.77
C ILE A 37 13.10 -1.12 9.92
N TYR A 38 13.17 0.17 9.63
CA TYR A 38 13.53 1.20 10.59
C TYR A 38 12.49 2.30 10.62
N ARG A 39 12.22 2.85 11.79
CA ARG A 39 11.36 4.02 11.94
C ARG A 39 12.11 5.09 12.71
N PHE A 40 12.21 6.27 12.09
CA PHE A 40 12.79 7.46 12.66
C PHE A 40 11.71 8.31 13.34
N PHE A 41 12.11 9.01 14.39
CA PHE A 41 11.26 9.83 15.25
C PHE A 41 11.98 11.12 15.63
N GLN A 42 11.21 12.21 15.70
CA GLN A 42 11.69 13.52 16.14
C GLN A 42 11.98 13.52 17.64
N GLU A 43 11.14 12.85 18.43
CA GLU A 43 11.25 12.83 19.88
C GLU A 43 11.61 11.45 20.42
N GLU A 44 12.48 11.41 21.45
CA GLU A 44 12.99 10.17 22.05
C GLU A 44 11.86 9.29 22.59
N TRP A 45 10.88 9.91 23.25
CA TRP A 45 9.77 9.22 23.87
C TRP A 45 8.90 8.46 22.86
N GLN A 46 8.83 8.92 21.61
CA GLN A 46 8.04 8.26 20.55
C GLN A 46 8.68 6.93 20.15
N ALA A 47 10.01 6.95 20.03
CA ALA A 47 10.76 5.76 19.73
C ALA A 47 10.79 4.78 20.92
N ASP A 48 10.86 5.30 22.15
CA ASP A 48 10.72 4.47 23.35
C ASP A 48 9.32 3.86 23.46
N ALA A 49 8.28 4.58 23.05
CA ALA A 49 6.92 4.07 22.97
C ALA A 49 6.82 2.89 21.98
N LEU A 50 7.37 3.03 20.76
CA LEU A 50 7.41 1.92 19.80
C LEU A 50 8.22 0.74 20.35
N ALA A 51 9.36 0.98 21.00
CA ALA A 51 10.17 -0.06 21.63
C ALA A 51 9.43 -0.84 22.74
N ARG A 52 8.39 -0.25 23.34
CA ARG A 52 7.48 -0.93 24.30
C ARG A 52 6.24 -1.53 23.65
N GLY A 53 6.13 -1.51 22.32
CA GLY A 53 4.96 -2.02 21.59
C GLY A 53 3.78 -1.05 21.57
N GLU A 54 4.00 0.24 21.82
CA GLU A 54 3.01 1.29 21.64
C GLU A 54 3.16 1.89 20.23
N VAL A 55 2.33 1.43 19.29
CA VAL A 55 2.48 1.73 17.86
C VAL A 55 1.55 2.84 17.43
N TRP A 56 2.12 4.00 17.09
CA TRP A 56 1.35 5.10 16.49
C TRP A 56 1.01 4.76 15.03
N LEU A 57 -0.27 4.48 14.78
CA LEU A 57 -0.83 4.28 13.46
C LEU A 57 -1.37 5.62 12.94
N SER A 58 -0.84 6.07 11.81
CA SER A 58 -1.36 7.25 11.10
C SER A 58 -2.55 6.85 10.22
N THR A 59 -3.10 7.81 9.48
CA THR A 59 -4.05 7.56 8.40
C THR A 59 -3.52 8.09 7.07
N LEU A 60 -4.05 7.59 5.95
CA LEU A 60 -3.72 8.14 4.63
C LEU A 60 -4.15 9.60 4.52
N GLU A 61 -5.28 9.97 5.12
CA GLU A 61 -5.73 11.37 5.19
C GLU A 61 -4.73 12.25 5.95
N ALA A 62 -4.22 11.79 7.09
CA ALA A 62 -3.17 12.51 7.80
C ALA A 62 -1.87 12.62 6.98
N CYS A 63 -1.47 11.57 6.27
CA CYS A 63 -0.32 11.59 5.36
C CYS A 63 -0.52 12.57 4.19
N ARG A 64 -1.74 12.70 3.65
CA ARG A 64 -2.06 13.68 2.60
C ARG A 64 -2.02 15.13 3.09
N ALA A 65 -2.20 15.34 4.39
CA ALA A 65 -2.37 16.65 5.00
C ALA A 65 -1.07 17.24 5.60
N TYR A 66 0.05 16.49 5.66
CA TYR A 66 1.32 17.05 6.12
C TYR A 66 1.76 18.23 5.24
N GLU A 67 2.19 19.32 5.88
CA GLU A 67 2.65 20.53 5.18
C GLU A 67 4.05 20.37 4.59
N ASP A 68 4.92 19.59 5.25
CA ASP A 68 6.25 19.27 4.76
C ASP A 68 6.13 18.35 3.53
N PRO A 69 6.58 18.77 2.33
CA PRO A 69 6.43 18.00 1.10
C PRO A 69 7.27 16.71 1.07
N GLU A 70 8.25 16.55 1.95
CA GLU A 70 8.97 15.29 2.08
C GLU A 70 8.21 14.29 2.95
N GLN A 71 7.29 14.74 3.80
CA GLN A 71 6.46 13.88 4.66
C GLN A 71 5.05 13.70 4.09
N GLY A 72 4.53 14.75 3.48
CA GLY A 72 3.19 14.86 2.94
C GLY A 72 3.12 14.53 1.47
N ASP A 73 2.02 13.91 1.08
CA ASP A 73 1.75 13.55 -0.30
C ASP A 73 0.26 13.74 -0.58
N PRO A 74 -0.16 14.88 -1.15
CA PRO A 74 -1.57 15.16 -1.40
C PRO A 74 -2.27 14.12 -2.28
N GLU A 75 -1.50 13.38 -3.10
CA GLU A 75 -1.96 12.32 -3.97
C GLU A 75 -1.58 10.92 -3.45
N GLU A 76 -1.33 10.78 -2.14
CA GLU A 76 -1.05 9.51 -1.48
C GLU A 76 -2.19 8.51 -1.74
N ALA A 77 -1.83 7.35 -2.29
CA ALA A 77 -2.78 6.31 -2.71
C ALA A 77 -3.80 6.74 -3.78
N TYR A 78 -3.35 7.56 -4.73
CA TYR A 78 -4.06 7.86 -5.99
C TYR A 78 -3.45 7.04 -7.13
N GLU A 79 -4.26 6.70 -8.12
CA GLU A 79 -3.85 6.13 -9.40
C GLU A 79 -4.64 6.82 -10.51
N THR A 80 -3.95 7.22 -11.59
CA THR A 80 -4.58 7.83 -12.76
C THR A 80 -4.39 6.94 -13.98
N TYR A 81 -5.47 6.62 -14.66
CA TYR A 81 -5.45 5.90 -15.93
C TYR A 81 -5.95 6.81 -17.06
N ASN A 82 -5.27 6.78 -18.20
CA ASN A 82 -5.75 7.43 -19.42
C ASN A 82 -5.92 6.40 -20.56
N SER A 83 -7.02 6.47 -21.31
CA SER A 83 -7.26 5.51 -22.40
C SER A 83 -6.31 5.70 -23.60
N GLY A 84 -5.67 6.85 -23.73
CA GLY A 84 -5.05 7.29 -24.98
C GLY A 84 -6.09 7.35 -26.10
N TYR A 85 -5.66 7.03 -27.32
CA TYR A 85 -6.55 6.83 -28.46
C TYR A 85 -6.63 5.34 -28.81
N ALA A 86 -7.83 4.76 -28.73
CA ALA A 86 -8.07 3.36 -29.03
C ALA A 86 -9.32 3.20 -29.91
N VAL A 87 -9.22 2.39 -30.96
CA VAL A 87 -10.32 2.06 -31.86
C VAL A 87 -10.43 0.54 -31.93
N GLY A 88 -11.64 0.01 -31.73
CA GLY A 88 -11.83 -1.43 -31.73
C GLY A 88 -13.27 -1.87 -31.50
N GLY A 89 -13.42 -3.11 -31.02
CA GLY A 89 -14.72 -3.74 -30.79
C GLY A 89 -14.60 -4.95 -29.86
N SER A 90 -15.70 -5.68 -29.69
CA SER A 90 -15.81 -6.79 -28.74
C SER A 90 -14.85 -7.95 -29.01
N ASN A 91 -14.29 -8.03 -30.22
CA ASN A 91 -13.40 -9.10 -30.66
C ASN A 91 -11.91 -8.76 -30.48
N ASP A 92 -11.59 -7.55 -30.03
CA ASP A 92 -10.22 -7.12 -29.73
C ASP A 92 -10.00 -7.10 -28.21
N PRO A 93 -9.25 -8.07 -27.65
CA PRO A 93 -9.00 -8.14 -26.21
C PRO A 93 -8.25 -6.92 -25.65
N GLY A 94 -7.36 -6.29 -26.44
CA GLY A 94 -6.64 -5.09 -26.02
C GLY A 94 -7.58 -3.90 -25.89
N PHE A 95 -8.44 -3.70 -26.89
CA PHE A 95 -9.49 -2.68 -26.84
C PHE A 95 -10.45 -2.90 -25.66
N VAL A 96 -10.87 -4.14 -25.41
CA VAL A 96 -11.76 -4.48 -24.28
C VAL A 96 -11.10 -4.17 -22.94
N GLU A 97 -9.80 -4.40 -22.79
CA GLU A 97 -9.08 -4.04 -21.56
C GLU A 97 -8.95 -2.52 -21.38
N VAL A 98 -8.64 -1.77 -22.44
CA VAL A 98 -8.63 -0.29 -22.41
C VAL A 98 -10.01 0.26 -22.03
N ALA A 99 -11.07 -0.27 -22.62
CA ALA A 99 -12.44 0.10 -22.28
C ALA A 99 -12.76 -0.20 -20.82
N ARG A 100 -12.43 -1.40 -20.33
CA ARG A 100 -12.65 -1.81 -18.94
C ARG A 100 -11.94 -0.88 -17.95
N ARG A 101 -10.67 -0.54 -18.20
CA ARG A 101 -9.90 0.41 -17.36
C ARG A 101 -10.48 1.82 -17.40
N SER A 102 -11.14 2.19 -18.49
CA SER A 102 -11.90 3.44 -18.63
C SER A 102 -13.29 3.40 -17.97
N GLY A 103 -13.68 2.29 -17.33
CA GLY A 103 -15.01 2.12 -16.74
C GLY A 103 -16.12 1.81 -17.77
N VAL A 104 -15.75 1.45 -19.00
CA VAL A 104 -16.69 1.18 -20.09
C VAL A 104 -16.77 -0.33 -20.34
N TYR A 105 -17.98 -0.88 -20.25
CA TYR A 105 -18.25 -2.26 -20.61
C TYR A 105 -18.56 -2.40 -22.10
N ILE A 106 -17.85 -3.31 -22.80
CA ILE A 106 -18.08 -3.61 -24.21
C ILE A 106 -18.88 -4.91 -24.33
N GLY A 107 -20.12 -4.79 -24.82
CA GLY A 107 -20.99 -5.94 -25.09
C GLY A 107 -20.56 -6.74 -26.32
N PRO A 108 -21.06 -7.97 -26.49
CA PRO A 108 -20.76 -8.80 -27.66
C PRO A 108 -21.31 -8.17 -28.95
N GLY A 109 -20.56 -8.28 -30.05
CA GLY A 109 -20.97 -7.81 -31.38
C GLY A 109 -20.75 -6.32 -31.63
N CYS A 110 -20.24 -5.56 -30.66
CA CYS A 110 -19.90 -4.16 -30.85
C CYS A 110 -18.63 -4.01 -31.70
N SER A 111 -18.62 -3.05 -32.63
CA SER A 111 -17.49 -2.74 -33.50
C SER A 111 -17.40 -1.24 -33.78
N ASN A 112 -16.26 -0.78 -34.30
CA ASN A 112 -16.00 0.63 -34.66
C ASN A 112 -16.23 1.62 -33.50
N ILE A 113 -15.88 1.21 -32.28
CA ILE A 113 -15.93 2.09 -31.11
C ILE A 113 -14.59 2.82 -31.00
N THR A 114 -14.66 4.13 -30.74
CA THR A 114 -13.49 4.96 -30.45
C THR A 114 -13.53 5.42 -29.00
N LEU A 115 -12.45 5.18 -28.27
CA LEU A 115 -12.18 5.79 -26.97
C LEU A 115 -11.01 6.75 -27.13
N SER A 116 -11.18 8.00 -26.70
CA SER A 116 -10.14 9.01 -26.82
C SER A 116 -10.03 9.82 -25.53
N ASN A 117 -8.83 9.79 -24.93
CA ASN A 117 -8.41 10.60 -23.78
C ASN A 117 -9.37 10.51 -22.57
N ASN A 118 -10.02 9.37 -22.36
CA ASN A 118 -10.82 9.14 -21.16
C ASN A 118 -9.86 8.99 -19.98
N THR A 119 -10.09 9.75 -18.90
CA THR A 119 -9.26 9.69 -17.70
C THR A 119 -10.09 9.12 -16.55
N MET A 120 -9.58 8.07 -15.93
CA MET A 120 -10.12 7.49 -14.70
C MET A 120 -9.16 7.78 -13.55
N LYS A 121 -9.68 8.24 -12.42
CA LYS A 121 -8.92 8.38 -11.18
C LYS A 121 -9.45 7.40 -10.15
N THR A 122 -8.58 6.54 -9.66
CA THR A 122 -8.87 5.62 -8.56
C THR A 122 -8.19 6.15 -7.30
N ILE A 123 -8.94 6.21 -6.20
CA ILE A 123 -8.44 6.70 -4.92
C ILE A 123 -8.72 5.62 -3.89
N LEU A 124 -7.70 5.23 -3.11
CA LEU A 124 -7.93 4.41 -1.94
C LEU A 124 -8.56 5.29 -0.84
N PRO A 125 -9.75 4.92 -0.31
CA PRO A 125 -10.33 5.61 0.85
C PRO A 125 -9.38 5.62 2.03
N ASP A 126 -9.69 6.41 3.06
CA ASP A 126 -8.81 6.50 4.21
C ASP A 126 -8.58 5.13 4.88
N ALA A 127 -7.36 4.93 5.35
CA ALA A 127 -6.86 3.66 5.87
C ALA A 127 -5.78 3.92 6.91
N TYR A 128 -5.57 2.97 7.83
CA TYR A 128 -4.47 3.08 8.79
C TYR A 128 -3.15 2.73 8.12
N VAL A 129 -2.11 3.50 8.43
CA VAL A 129 -0.79 3.33 7.83
C VAL A 129 0.33 3.45 8.87
N LEU A 130 1.34 2.61 8.69
CA LEU A 130 2.61 2.69 9.38
C LEU A 130 3.72 2.68 8.33
N CYS A 131 4.37 3.82 8.15
CA CYS A 131 5.50 3.99 7.25
C CYS A 131 6.80 3.75 8.01
N THR A 132 7.67 2.94 7.42
CA THR A 132 9.04 2.67 7.86
C THR A 132 9.98 2.74 6.66
N THR A 133 11.28 2.62 6.86
CA THR A 133 12.28 2.55 5.80
C THR A 133 13.01 1.21 5.84
N THR A 134 13.46 0.71 4.69
CA THR A 134 14.31 -0.49 4.63
C THR A 134 15.77 -0.21 4.91
N GLU A 135 16.18 1.07 5.03
CA GLU A 135 17.58 1.47 5.20
C GLU A 135 17.76 2.28 6.49
N PHE A 136 18.74 1.91 7.32
CA PHE A 136 19.20 2.78 8.40
C PHE A 136 20.16 3.84 7.82
N SER A 137 19.60 4.99 7.42
CA SER A 137 20.34 6.11 6.82
C SER A 137 20.08 7.42 7.59
N PRO A 138 20.58 7.55 8.83
CA PRO A 138 20.39 8.76 9.63
C PRO A 138 20.86 10.03 8.91
N GLU A 139 21.90 9.95 8.09
CA GLU A 139 22.43 11.07 7.29
C GLU A 139 21.47 11.59 6.22
N LYS A 140 20.47 10.80 5.82
CA LYS A 140 19.45 11.19 4.83
C LYS A 140 18.09 11.48 5.44
N LEU A 141 17.78 10.89 6.60
CA LEU A 141 16.42 10.86 7.15
C LEU A 141 16.27 11.63 8.45
N SER A 142 17.36 11.94 9.17
CA SER A 142 17.23 12.51 10.51
C SER A 142 16.74 13.96 10.53
N GLU A 143 16.97 14.73 9.47
CA GLU A 143 16.48 16.11 9.38
C GLU A 143 14.95 16.13 9.31
N THR A 144 14.37 15.31 8.41
CA THR A 144 12.94 15.26 8.14
C THR A 144 12.17 14.41 9.17
N PHE A 145 12.66 13.20 9.47
CA PHE A 145 11.95 12.22 10.30
C PHE A 145 12.48 12.15 11.74
N GLY A 146 13.57 12.85 12.03
CA GLY A 146 14.19 12.92 13.35
C GLY A 146 15.28 11.90 13.59
N ARG A 147 16.12 12.13 14.60
CA ARG A 147 17.34 11.36 14.86
C ARG A 147 17.14 10.05 15.63
N TYR A 148 15.97 9.86 16.22
CA TYR A 148 15.72 8.72 17.10
C TYR A 148 15.19 7.55 16.29
N CYS A 149 15.86 6.40 16.30
CA CYS A 149 15.46 5.27 15.47
C CYS A 149 15.09 4.00 16.26
N VAL A 150 14.09 3.27 15.76
CA VAL A 150 13.75 1.90 16.18
C VAL A 150 13.88 0.98 14.98
N GLU A 151 14.60 -0.12 15.17
CA GLU A 151 14.65 -1.26 14.26
C GLU A 151 13.52 -2.23 14.58
N VAL A 152 12.76 -2.64 13.56
CA VAL A 152 11.84 -3.77 13.61
C VAL A 152 12.50 -4.96 12.92
N THR A 153 12.94 -5.93 13.72
CA THR A 153 13.84 -7.02 13.28
C THR A 153 13.13 -8.11 12.47
N ASN A 154 11.81 -8.25 12.64
CA ASN A 154 10.99 -9.16 11.86
C ASN A 154 9.70 -8.46 11.42
N PRO A 155 9.73 -7.77 10.25
CA PRO A 155 8.59 -6.99 9.77
C PRO A 155 7.33 -7.83 9.55
N LYS A 156 7.48 -9.09 9.14
CA LYS A 156 6.36 -9.99 8.87
C LYS A 156 5.59 -10.29 10.14
N ASP A 157 6.27 -10.82 11.16
CA ASP A 157 5.61 -11.24 12.39
C ASP A 157 5.14 -10.01 13.19
N PHE A 158 5.88 -8.89 13.11
CA PHE A 158 5.41 -7.59 13.60
C PHE A 158 4.09 -7.18 12.92
N PHE A 159 4.02 -7.22 11.59
CA PHE A 159 2.79 -6.89 10.86
C PHE A 159 1.61 -7.78 11.26
N VAL A 160 1.83 -9.09 11.44
CA VAL A 160 0.79 -10.02 11.90
C VAL A 160 0.27 -9.62 13.28
N LEU A 161 1.16 -9.40 14.26
CA LEU A 161 0.75 -9.03 15.62
C LEU A 161 0.00 -7.68 15.67
N ILE A 162 0.48 -6.68 14.91
CA ILE A 162 -0.21 -5.38 14.82
C ILE A 162 -1.59 -5.55 14.18
N SER A 163 -1.71 -6.36 13.13
CA SER A 163 -2.99 -6.66 12.49
C SER A 163 -3.97 -7.32 13.46
N GLU A 164 -3.52 -8.33 14.20
CA GLU A 164 -4.33 -9.03 15.20
C GLU A 164 -4.74 -8.12 16.36
N SER A 165 -3.85 -7.24 16.82
CA SER A 165 -4.15 -6.28 17.88
C SER A 165 -5.16 -5.23 17.41
N LEU A 166 -5.00 -4.71 16.18
CA LEU A 166 -5.90 -3.75 15.58
C LEU A 166 -7.32 -4.31 15.43
N GLU A 167 -7.44 -5.56 15.00
CA GLU A 167 -8.70 -6.30 14.82
C GLU A 167 -9.56 -6.40 16.08
N LYS A 168 -8.95 -6.37 17.27
CA LYS A 168 -9.69 -6.38 18.54
C LYS A 168 -10.58 -5.14 18.70
N SER A 169 -10.31 -4.07 17.96
CA SER A 169 -11.00 -2.78 18.10
C SER A 169 -11.55 -2.22 16.79
N LYS A 170 -11.03 -2.64 15.63
CA LYS A 170 -11.40 -2.15 14.30
C LYS A 170 -11.56 -3.34 13.36
N LYS A 171 -12.67 -3.40 12.61
CA LYS A 171 -12.84 -4.41 11.56
C LYS A 171 -12.03 -4.02 10.33
N ILE A 172 -11.03 -4.82 9.97
CA ILE A 172 -10.16 -4.64 8.80
C ILE A 172 -10.62 -5.54 7.67
N LYS A 173 -10.90 -4.94 6.53
CA LYS A 173 -11.29 -5.64 5.30
C LYS A 173 -10.09 -6.29 4.62
N GLU A 174 -8.99 -5.55 4.55
CA GLU A 174 -7.75 -5.97 3.91
C GLU A 174 -6.57 -5.33 4.62
N ALA A 175 -5.47 -6.07 4.77
CA ALA A 175 -4.23 -5.48 5.23
C ALA A 175 -3.08 -5.95 4.35
N ALA A 176 -2.13 -5.05 4.12
CA ALA A 176 -0.96 -5.32 3.31
C ALA A 176 0.30 -4.73 3.92
N ALA A 177 1.43 -5.39 3.70
CA ALA A 177 2.74 -4.83 3.98
C ALA A 177 3.73 -5.11 2.86
N GLY A 178 4.65 -4.18 2.60
CA GLY A 178 5.64 -4.33 1.54
C GLY A 178 6.39 -3.06 1.19
N LYS A 179 7.37 -3.20 0.31
CA LYS A 179 8.15 -2.07 -0.23
C LYS A 179 7.27 -1.20 -1.12
N VAL A 180 7.43 0.12 -0.99
CA VAL A 180 6.84 1.07 -1.92
C VAL A 180 7.58 1.01 -3.26
N ILE A 181 6.81 1.04 -4.35
CA ILE A 181 7.30 1.11 -5.72
C ILE A 181 7.42 2.58 -6.10
N TYR A 182 8.60 2.98 -6.55
CA TYR A 182 8.87 4.34 -6.98
C TYR A 182 8.65 4.50 -8.49
N LYS A 183 7.46 4.94 -8.87
CA LYS A 183 7.01 5.10 -10.27
C LYS A 183 5.89 6.15 -10.33
N ASP A 184 5.69 6.76 -11.50
CA ASP A 184 4.50 7.58 -11.76
C ASP A 184 3.21 6.79 -11.47
N ARG A 185 2.23 7.46 -10.86
CA ARG A 185 0.87 6.95 -10.57
C ARG A 185 -0.01 6.90 -11.82
N SER A 186 0.46 7.50 -12.90
CA SER A 186 -0.22 7.61 -14.18
C SER A 186 0.24 6.52 -15.14
N TYR A 187 -0.71 5.95 -15.89
CA TYR A 187 -0.44 5.00 -16.97
C TYR A 187 -1.49 5.10 -18.07
N THR A 188 -1.10 4.73 -19.29
CA THR A 188 -1.90 4.97 -20.50
C THR A 188 -2.17 3.70 -21.29
N GLY A 189 -3.39 3.56 -21.83
CA GLY A 189 -3.76 2.50 -22.77
C GLY A 189 -3.48 1.10 -22.21
N MET A 190 -2.56 0.38 -22.84
CA MET A 190 -2.16 -0.98 -22.49
C MET A 190 -0.92 -1.08 -21.59
N GLU A 191 -0.36 0.06 -21.15
CA GLU A 191 0.74 0.05 -20.18
C GLU A 191 0.35 -0.71 -18.90
N SER A 192 1.32 -1.38 -18.30
CA SER A 192 1.11 -2.06 -17.02
C SER A 192 0.85 -1.02 -15.92
N PRO A 193 -0.14 -1.27 -15.03
CA PRO A 193 -0.35 -0.43 -13.86
C PRO A 193 0.94 -0.25 -13.05
N PRO A 194 1.12 0.87 -12.35
CA PRO A 194 2.39 1.19 -11.70
C PRO A 194 2.67 0.32 -10.47
N GLY A 195 1.63 -0.25 -9.86
CA GLY A 195 1.73 -1.10 -8.69
C GLY A 195 0.38 -1.22 -8.01
N ARG A 196 0.37 -1.68 -6.76
CA ARG A 196 -0.86 -1.65 -5.95
C ARG A 196 -1.07 -0.25 -5.38
N ILE A 197 -2.30 0.25 -5.48
CA ILE A 197 -2.67 1.54 -4.88
C ILE A 197 -2.33 1.55 -3.38
N GLY A 198 -1.78 2.66 -2.90
CA GLY A 198 -1.24 2.77 -1.54
C GLY A 198 0.19 2.24 -1.37
N PHE A 199 0.82 1.67 -2.41
CA PHE A 199 2.23 1.23 -2.41
C PHE A 199 3.01 1.80 -3.60
N VAL A 200 2.56 2.92 -4.17
CA VAL A 200 3.21 3.61 -5.29
C VAL A 200 3.43 5.08 -4.92
N LYS A 201 4.68 5.53 -5.04
CA LYS A 201 5.06 6.94 -4.89
C LYS A 201 5.87 7.39 -6.10
N PRO A 202 5.77 8.66 -6.53
CA PRO A 202 6.65 9.18 -7.56
C PRO A 202 8.11 9.19 -7.04
N PRO A 203 9.09 8.97 -7.92
CA PRO A 203 10.48 8.76 -7.52
C PRO A 203 11.25 10.03 -7.14
N ASP A 204 10.77 11.20 -7.55
CA ASP A 204 11.45 12.49 -7.43
C ASP A 204 11.66 12.95 -5.99
N LEU A 205 10.59 12.97 -5.17
CA LEU A 205 10.66 13.43 -3.78
C LEU A 205 10.84 12.28 -2.78
N TYR A 206 10.32 11.10 -3.09
CA TYR A 206 10.11 10.07 -2.07
C TYR A 206 11.08 8.89 -2.15
N ALA A 207 11.86 8.75 -3.22
CA ALA A 207 12.70 7.56 -3.43
C ALA A 207 13.80 7.37 -2.39
N THR A 208 14.30 8.46 -1.79
CA THR A 208 15.30 8.45 -0.72
C THR A 208 14.77 7.80 0.57
N GLN A 209 13.45 7.81 0.77
CA GLN A 209 12.82 7.24 1.97
C GLN A 209 12.93 5.73 2.04
N ARG A 210 13.05 5.05 0.89
CA ARG A 210 13.13 3.58 0.80
C ARG A 210 12.03 2.89 1.60
N GLU A 211 10.81 3.38 1.42
CA GLU A 211 9.69 3.10 2.30
C GLU A 211 9.29 1.61 2.26
N PHE A 212 9.15 1.02 3.44
CA PHE A 212 8.39 -0.19 3.66
C PHE A 212 7.11 0.20 4.40
N ARG A 213 5.97 -0.15 3.84
CA ARG A 213 4.68 0.31 4.31
C ARG A 213 3.88 -0.84 4.87
N LEU A 214 3.21 -0.61 5.98
CA LEU A 214 2.15 -1.46 6.50
C LEU A 214 0.84 -0.66 6.42
N LEU A 215 -0.19 -1.25 5.85
CA LEU A 215 -1.45 -0.59 5.50
C LEU A 215 -2.63 -1.49 5.89
N TRP A 216 -3.63 -0.92 6.57
CA TRP A 216 -4.85 -1.62 6.97
C TRP A 216 -6.08 -0.86 6.50
N VAL A 217 -6.84 -1.46 5.59
CA VAL A 217 -8.08 -0.91 5.04
C VAL A 217 -9.25 -1.40 5.89
N PRO A 218 -9.90 -0.52 6.69
CA PRO A 218 -11.06 -0.92 7.48
C PRO A 218 -12.29 -1.23 6.62
N GLU A 219 -13.28 -1.92 7.19
CA GLU A 219 -14.60 -2.04 6.55
C GLU A 219 -15.30 -0.68 6.41
N ASN A 220 -15.01 0.26 7.32
CA ASN A 220 -15.52 1.63 7.31
C ASN A 220 -14.35 2.62 7.41
N SER A 221 -14.13 3.38 6.34
CA SER A 221 -13.08 4.39 6.21
C SER A 221 -13.51 5.81 6.62
N SER A 222 -14.73 6.00 7.13
CA SER A 222 -15.23 7.32 7.49
C SER A 222 -14.68 7.77 8.85
N GLY A 223 -14.07 8.95 8.88
CA GLY A 223 -13.65 9.62 10.13
C GLY A 223 -12.60 8.85 10.90
N LEU A 224 -11.63 8.23 10.21
CA LEU A 224 -10.49 7.64 10.88
C LEU A 224 -9.62 8.77 11.47
N ALA A 225 -8.99 8.45 12.59
CA ALA A 225 -8.03 9.34 13.21
C ALA A 225 -6.77 8.54 13.56
N PRO A 226 -5.58 9.15 13.45
CA PRO A 226 -4.36 8.56 13.99
C PRO A 226 -4.53 8.24 15.48
N PHE A 227 -3.96 7.12 15.91
CA PHE A 227 -4.03 6.72 17.32
C PHE A 227 -2.89 5.80 17.73
N LEU A 228 -2.69 5.70 19.04
CA LEU A 228 -1.70 4.81 19.65
C LEU A 228 -2.34 3.43 19.90
N LEU A 229 -1.93 2.44 19.12
CA LEU A 229 -2.30 1.04 19.33
C LEU A 229 -1.35 0.42 20.36
N LYS A 230 -1.90 -0.16 21.43
CA LYS A 230 -1.11 -0.92 22.40
C LYS A 230 -1.00 -2.38 21.96
N CYS A 231 0.22 -2.83 21.66
CA CYS A 231 0.55 -4.22 21.36
C CYS A 231 1.90 -4.57 22.02
N PRO A 232 1.92 -4.82 23.33
CA PRO A 232 3.15 -5.12 24.06
C PRO A 232 3.94 -6.30 23.48
N GLU A 233 3.25 -7.26 22.85
CA GLU A 233 3.87 -8.43 22.20
C GLU A 233 4.77 -8.02 21.02
N ALA A 234 4.42 -6.95 20.32
CA ALA A 234 5.22 -6.42 19.21
C ALA A 234 6.56 -5.82 19.68
N ALA A 235 6.71 -5.50 20.97
CA ALA A 235 7.96 -5.01 21.55
C ALA A 235 9.12 -6.00 21.34
N HIS A 236 8.84 -7.31 21.29
CA HIS A 236 9.85 -8.33 21.05
C HIS A 236 10.59 -8.16 19.71
N PHE A 237 9.95 -7.53 18.73
CA PHE A 237 10.53 -7.24 17.42
C PHE A 237 11.18 -5.85 17.34
N CYS A 238 11.02 -5.01 18.35
CA CYS A 238 11.45 -3.62 18.34
C CYS A 238 12.77 -3.45 19.12
N LYS A 239 13.80 -2.94 18.46
CA LYS A 239 15.10 -2.65 19.07
C LYS A 239 15.44 -1.17 18.90
N ARG A 240 15.75 -0.50 20.01
CA ARG A 240 16.23 0.88 19.98
C ARG A 240 17.61 0.95 19.35
N ILE A 241 17.80 1.88 18.41
CA ILE A 241 19.12 2.25 17.92
C ILE A 241 19.55 3.52 18.68
N VAL A 242 20.70 3.42 19.34
CA VAL A 242 21.37 4.47 20.10
C VAL A 242 22.59 4.99 19.33
#